data_AF-A0A2M8PPA9-F1
#
_entry.id   AF-A0A2M8PPA9-F1
#
_cell.length_a   1.000
_cell.length_b   1.000
_cell.length_c   1.000
_cell.angle_alpha   90.00
_cell.angle_beta   90.00
_cell.angle_gamma   90.00
#
_symmetry.space_group_name_H-M   'P 1'
#
loop_
_entity.id
_entity.type
_entity.pdbx_description
1 polymer ?
#
loop_
_entity_poly.entity_id
_entity_poly.type
_entity_poly.pdbx_seq_one_letter_code
_entity_poly.pdbx_strand_id
1 'polypeptide(L)'
;MTIKPPKIVVIGAGSAIFGLGALSTLMQYPAMKGTELALCDINAEGLEVIHKLADKMNQSWDAGMTITSSTERRNLLPDADFVIVSIQVGQREDVWERDWRIPLKHGVRQPYAENGGPGSFSHMARNLPLIIDIARDMEDLCPDAYYLNLVNPLIRLTTAVHKYTNIKVVGLCHQLLWGIAMAGTILADRWDIEIPEHFHVHTDAQNMANFIPVAREAVKHLDVKAAGINHFSWVYDIRDKQTGEDLYPELRDKWLNHYRKDFEPLSREIFEIYGLMPTAGDSHMCEYLPLVTDPITKPWEKYDLKLQSWEGNRARRAYREKLARDIVSGAVDVDEL
;
A
#
# COMPACT_ATOMS: atom_id res chain seq x y z
N MET A 1 34.75 5.32 9.63
CA MET A 1 34.20 5.86 8.37
C MET A 1 32.89 6.53 8.71
N THR A 2 32.78 7.84 8.50
CA THR A 2 31.50 8.55 8.56
C THR A 2 30.69 8.10 7.34
N ILE A 3 29.57 7.42 7.58
CA ILE A 3 28.63 7.02 6.52
C ILE A 3 28.04 8.32 5.95
N LYS A 4 28.19 8.55 4.64
CA LYS A 4 27.55 9.68 3.95
C LYS A 4 26.02 9.52 4.13
N PRO A 5 25.28 10.57 4.49
CA PRO A 5 23.82 10.51 4.51
C PRO A 5 23.30 10.10 3.11
N PRO A 6 22.30 9.20 3.04
CA PRO A 6 21.81 8.74 1.75
C PRO A 6 21.11 9.88 0.98
N LYS A 7 21.03 9.73 -0.34
CA LYS A 7 20.15 10.53 -1.19
C LYS A 7 18.94 9.70 -1.62
N ILE A 8 17.76 10.19 -1.29
CA ILE A 8 16.47 9.55 -1.59
C ILE A 8 15.71 10.42 -2.58
N VAL A 9 15.38 9.87 -3.74
CA VAL A 9 14.53 10.51 -4.74
C VAL A 9 13.13 9.90 -4.67
N VAL A 10 12.09 10.72 -4.59
CA VAL A 10 10.68 10.28 -4.59
C VAL A 10 10.03 10.75 -5.88
N ILE A 11 9.69 9.82 -6.78
CA ILE A 11 8.99 10.10 -8.04
C ILE A 11 7.49 9.83 -7.86
N GLY A 12 6.66 10.83 -8.17
CA GLY A 12 5.24 10.86 -7.81
C GLY A 12 4.98 11.54 -6.46
N ALA A 13 5.87 12.45 -6.05
CA ALA A 13 5.83 13.09 -4.73
C ALA A 13 4.65 14.05 -4.55
N GLY A 14 4.06 14.56 -5.63
CA GLY A 14 2.92 15.49 -5.58
C GLY A 14 1.60 14.84 -5.14
N SER A 15 1.58 13.52 -4.93
CA SER A 15 0.43 12.79 -4.40
C SER A 15 0.27 13.01 -2.89
N ALA A 16 -0.79 13.71 -2.47
CA ALA A 16 -1.08 13.94 -1.05
C ALA A 16 -1.40 12.66 -0.25
N ILE A 17 -1.73 11.54 -0.92
CA ILE A 17 -1.99 10.27 -0.22
C ILE A 17 -0.66 9.63 0.23
N PHE A 18 0.30 9.52 -0.69
CA PHE A 18 1.57 8.85 -0.40
C PHE A 18 2.57 9.80 0.27
N GLY A 19 2.69 11.03 -0.24
CA GLY A 19 3.64 12.02 0.25
C GLY A 19 3.54 12.24 1.76
N LEU A 20 2.33 12.41 2.30
CA LEU A 20 2.14 12.72 3.72
C LEU A 20 2.70 11.66 4.68
N GLY A 21 2.24 10.41 4.55
CA GLY A 21 2.63 9.35 5.48
C GLY A 21 4.10 8.91 5.30
N ALA A 22 4.57 8.84 4.06
CA ALA A 22 5.94 8.44 3.76
C ALA A 22 6.95 9.50 4.23
N LEU A 23 6.69 10.77 3.97
CA LEU A 23 7.55 11.87 4.44
C LEU A 23 7.56 11.96 5.96
N SER A 24 6.38 11.87 6.59
CA SER A 24 6.27 11.85 8.06
C SER A 24 7.13 10.73 8.67
N THR A 25 7.01 9.51 8.14
CA THR A 25 7.79 8.36 8.62
C THR A 25 9.30 8.55 8.39
N LEU A 26 9.71 9.02 7.21
CA LEU A 26 11.13 9.22 6.88
C LEU A 26 11.77 10.28 7.78
N MET A 27 11.09 11.41 8.02
CA MET A 27 11.66 12.53 8.78
C MET A 27 11.76 12.25 10.27
N GLN A 28 10.86 11.43 10.82
CA GLN A 28 10.89 11.06 12.23
C GLN A 28 11.83 9.90 12.54
N TYR A 29 12.33 9.18 11.53
CA TYR A 29 13.20 8.03 11.76
C TYR A 29 14.65 8.47 12.05
N PRO A 30 15.23 8.15 13.23
CA PRO A 30 16.54 8.69 13.62
C PRO A 30 17.68 8.40 12.64
N ALA A 31 17.66 7.25 11.97
CA ALA A 31 18.68 6.87 11.00
C ALA A 31 18.63 7.69 9.70
N MET A 32 17.56 8.45 9.47
CA MET A 32 17.38 9.30 8.28
C MET A 32 17.77 10.77 8.54
N LYS A 33 18.20 11.14 9.75
CA LYS A 33 18.60 12.52 10.06
C LYS A 33 19.75 12.97 9.13
N GLY A 34 19.62 14.15 8.53
CA GLY A 34 20.66 14.70 7.63
C GLY A 34 20.62 14.19 6.19
N THR A 35 19.65 13.34 5.82
CA THR A 35 19.49 12.76 4.47
C THR A 35 19.17 13.83 3.42
N GLU A 36 19.60 13.61 2.18
CA GLU A 36 19.15 14.40 1.02
C GLU A 36 17.83 13.82 0.49
N LEU A 37 16.78 14.63 0.45
CA LEU A 37 15.46 14.24 -0.03
C LEU A 37 15.10 15.04 -1.29
N ALA A 38 14.94 14.37 -2.41
CA ALA A 38 14.56 14.98 -3.68
C ALA A 38 13.14 14.57 -4.09
N LEU A 39 12.27 15.54 -4.29
CA LEU A 39 10.85 15.34 -4.60
C LEU A 39 10.60 15.61 -6.08
N CYS A 40 10.06 14.63 -6.79
CA CYS A 40 9.78 14.72 -8.21
C CYS A 40 8.29 14.48 -8.50
N ASP A 41 7.65 15.40 -9.22
CA ASP A 41 6.32 15.18 -9.79
C ASP A 41 6.12 16.07 -11.02
N ILE A 42 5.34 15.60 -11.99
CA ILE A 42 4.97 16.40 -13.17
C ILE A 42 3.90 17.46 -12.84
N ASN A 43 3.15 17.27 -11.75
CA ASN A 43 2.22 18.25 -11.24
C ASN A 43 2.96 19.29 -10.38
N ALA A 44 3.38 20.39 -11.01
CA ALA A 44 4.11 21.46 -10.34
C ALA A 44 3.36 22.07 -9.14
N GLU A 45 2.03 22.21 -9.20
CA GLU A 45 1.25 22.78 -8.09
C GLU A 45 1.23 21.83 -6.89
N GLY A 46 0.96 20.54 -7.13
CA GLY A 46 1.00 19.53 -6.07
C GLY A 46 2.40 19.39 -5.47
N LEU A 47 3.43 19.42 -6.30
CA LEU A 47 4.83 19.35 -5.87
C LEU A 47 5.20 20.53 -4.96
N GLU A 48 4.78 21.75 -5.30
CA GLU A 48 5.04 22.95 -4.49
C GLU A 48 4.41 22.84 -3.10
N VAL A 49 3.18 22.33 -3.01
CA VAL A 49 2.50 22.10 -1.72
C VAL A 49 3.26 21.08 -0.89
N ILE A 50 3.66 19.95 -1.49
CA ILE A 50 4.37 18.89 -0.77
C ILE A 50 5.79 19.33 -0.37
N HIS A 51 6.48 20.12 -1.19
CA HIS A 51 7.78 20.69 -0.85
C HIS A 51 7.70 21.59 0.39
N LYS A 52 6.75 22.53 0.42
CA LYS A 52 6.52 23.40 1.59
C LYS A 52 6.17 22.62 2.83
N LEU A 53 5.37 21.56 2.67
CA LEU A 53 5.02 20.70 3.79
C LEU A 53 6.25 19.95 4.31
N ALA A 54 7.06 19.41 3.42
CA ALA A 54 8.31 18.71 3.76
C ALA A 54 9.27 19.65 4.51
N ASP A 55 9.41 20.91 4.08
CA ASP A 55 10.20 21.91 4.79
C ASP A 55 9.66 22.19 6.20
N LYS A 56 8.34 22.32 6.35
CA LYS A 56 7.71 22.56 7.65
C LYS A 56 7.91 21.39 8.61
N MET A 57 7.76 20.16 8.12
CA MET A 57 8.06 18.94 8.88
C MET A 57 9.54 18.89 9.29
N ASN A 58 10.45 19.17 8.36
CA ASN A 58 11.89 19.15 8.60
C ASN A 58 12.32 20.14 9.70
N GLN A 59 11.71 21.34 9.71
CA GLN A 59 11.93 22.34 10.75
C GLN A 59 11.32 21.94 12.09
N SER A 60 10.08 21.43 12.09
CA SER A 60 9.34 21.13 13.33
C SER A 60 9.92 19.93 14.07
N TRP A 61 10.44 18.94 13.34
CA TRP A 61 10.98 17.70 13.92
C TRP A 61 12.51 17.66 13.97
N ASP A 62 13.21 18.76 13.64
CA ASP A 62 14.68 18.84 13.61
C ASP A 62 15.33 17.67 12.82
N ALA A 63 14.72 17.33 11.67
CA ALA A 63 15.17 16.21 10.84
C ALA A 63 16.48 16.51 10.07
N GLY A 64 16.84 17.80 9.95
CA GLY A 64 18.10 18.25 9.37
C GLY A 64 18.31 17.84 7.90
N MET A 65 17.24 17.48 7.18
CA MET A 65 17.32 17.03 5.79
C MET A 65 17.59 18.18 4.83
N THR A 66 18.27 17.87 3.73
CA THR A 66 18.37 18.79 2.57
C THR A 66 17.28 18.44 1.58
N ILE A 67 16.30 19.33 1.37
CA ILE A 67 15.13 19.06 0.54
C ILE A 67 15.26 19.79 -0.79
N THR A 68 15.05 19.08 -1.89
CA THR A 68 15.00 19.64 -3.25
C THR A 68 13.74 19.16 -3.97
N SER A 69 13.29 19.90 -4.98
CA SER A 69 12.16 19.49 -5.81
C SER A 69 12.36 19.88 -7.27
N SER A 70 11.80 19.08 -8.20
CA SER A 70 11.80 19.38 -9.63
C SER A 70 10.70 18.62 -10.37
N THR A 71 10.23 19.16 -11.48
CA THR A 71 9.38 18.42 -12.43
C THR A 71 10.18 17.51 -13.36
N GLU A 72 11.51 17.69 -13.40
CA GLU A 72 12.43 16.98 -14.28
C GLU A 72 13.25 15.95 -13.51
N ARG A 73 12.79 14.69 -13.48
CA ARG A 73 13.41 13.62 -12.68
C ARG A 73 14.91 13.44 -12.95
N ARG A 74 15.37 13.63 -14.19
CA ARG A 74 16.79 13.47 -14.57
C ARG A 74 17.71 14.47 -13.87
N ASN A 75 17.20 15.60 -13.38
CA ASN A 75 17.97 16.56 -12.59
C ASN A 75 18.17 16.09 -11.14
N LEU A 76 17.33 15.17 -10.65
CA LEU A 76 17.32 14.73 -9.26
C LEU A 76 18.00 13.36 -9.07
N LEU A 77 17.99 12.52 -10.10
CA LEU A 77 18.54 11.16 -10.08
C LEU A 77 20.06 11.02 -9.85
N PRO A 78 20.94 11.95 -10.29
CA PRO A 78 22.39 11.78 -10.09
C PRO A 78 22.74 11.54 -8.62
N ASP A 79 23.63 10.58 -8.35
CA ASP A 79 24.10 10.19 -7.01
C ASP A 79 23.01 9.71 -6.04
N ALA A 80 21.81 9.34 -6.53
CA ALA A 80 20.77 8.76 -5.68
C ALA A 80 21.18 7.37 -5.17
N ASP A 81 20.89 7.09 -3.89
CA ASP A 81 21.06 5.76 -3.29
C ASP A 81 19.73 4.97 -3.34
N PHE A 82 18.62 5.68 -3.23
CA PHE A 82 17.26 5.11 -3.28
C PHE A 82 16.36 5.97 -4.16
N VAL A 83 15.57 5.31 -5.00
CA VAL A 83 14.53 5.95 -5.83
C VAL A 83 13.20 5.28 -5.53
N ILE A 84 12.33 5.99 -4.80
CA ILE A 84 10.98 5.57 -4.47
C ILE A 84 10.05 5.98 -5.61
N VAL A 85 9.35 5.03 -6.21
CA VAL A 85 8.45 5.29 -7.34
C VAL A 85 7.01 4.98 -6.95
N SER A 86 6.18 6.03 -6.93
CA SER A 86 4.75 5.99 -6.60
C SER A 86 3.94 6.86 -7.57
N ILE A 87 4.03 6.52 -8.86
CA ILE A 87 3.35 7.25 -9.94
C ILE A 87 2.01 6.64 -10.34
N GLN A 88 1.23 7.42 -11.09
CA GLN A 88 0.10 6.94 -11.88
C GLN A 88 0.06 7.71 -13.21
N VAL A 89 0.00 6.99 -14.33
CA VAL A 89 -0.25 7.60 -15.65
C VAL A 89 -1.75 7.89 -15.82
N GLY A 90 -2.08 9.17 -15.96
CA GLY A 90 -3.46 9.68 -16.00
C GLY A 90 -4.04 9.96 -14.62
N GLN A 91 -5.19 10.64 -14.57
CA GLN A 91 -5.88 10.91 -13.29
C GLN A 91 -6.37 9.59 -12.67
N ARG A 92 -5.83 9.24 -11.49
CA ARG A 92 -5.94 7.89 -10.90
C ARG A 92 -7.37 7.40 -10.83
N GLU A 93 -8.26 8.16 -10.20
CA GLU A 93 -9.65 7.75 -10.01
C GLU A 93 -10.42 7.64 -11.33
N ASP A 94 -10.12 8.48 -12.32
CA ASP A 94 -10.78 8.44 -13.63
C ASP A 94 -10.39 7.20 -14.45
N VAL A 95 -9.09 6.90 -14.51
CA VAL A 95 -8.60 5.74 -15.28
C VAL A 95 -8.91 4.42 -14.56
N TRP A 96 -8.86 4.40 -13.22
CA TRP A 96 -9.21 3.21 -12.45
C TRP A 96 -10.72 2.93 -12.49
N GLU A 97 -11.56 3.97 -12.46
CA GLU A 97 -13.00 3.80 -12.66
C GLU A 97 -13.32 3.21 -14.04
N ARG A 98 -12.54 3.56 -15.07
CA ARG A 98 -12.66 2.96 -16.41
C ARG A 98 -12.21 1.51 -16.46
N ASP A 99 -11.12 1.16 -15.77
CA ASP A 99 -10.64 -0.22 -15.61
C ASP A 99 -11.70 -1.13 -14.99
N TRP A 100 -12.63 -0.52 -14.26
CA TRP A 100 -13.76 -1.17 -13.62
C TRP A 100 -14.99 -1.23 -14.53
N ARG A 101 -15.44 -0.08 -15.02
CA ARG A 101 -16.67 0.07 -15.79
C ARG A 101 -16.63 -0.60 -17.16
N ILE A 102 -15.47 -0.65 -17.81
CA ILE A 102 -15.37 -1.27 -19.14
C ILE A 102 -15.56 -2.80 -19.02
N PRO A 103 -14.78 -3.56 -18.23
CA PRO A 103 -15.00 -5.00 -18.08
C PRO A 103 -16.38 -5.35 -17.50
N LEU A 104 -16.93 -4.51 -16.63
CA LEU A 104 -18.28 -4.73 -16.08
C LEU A 104 -19.36 -4.80 -17.17
N LYS A 105 -19.28 -3.96 -18.21
CA LYS A 105 -20.21 -3.99 -19.36
C LYS A 105 -20.16 -5.33 -20.11
N HIS A 106 -19.08 -6.08 -19.95
CA HIS A 106 -18.85 -7.38 -20.56
C HIS A 106 -19.01 -8.54 -19.55
N GLY A 107 -19.62 -8.27 -18.39
CA GLY A 107 -19.94 -9.29 -17.39
C GLY A 107 -18.82 -9.59 -16.38
N VAL A 108 -17.70 -8.87 -16.39
CA VAL A 108 -16.60 -9.12 -15.45
C VAL A 108 -16.68 -8.14 -14.28
N ARG A 109 -17.22 -8.60 -13.14
CA ARG A 109 -17.39 -7.80 -11.92
C ARG A 109 -16.19 -7.94 -10.98
N GLN A 110 -15.14 -7.13 -11.20
CA GLN A 110 -13.86 -7.23 -10.45
C GLN A 110 -13.89 -6.37 -9.17
N PRO A 111 -13.96 -6.88 -7.93
CA PRO A 111 -14.13 -6.00 -6.74
C PRO A 111 -13.13 -4.85 -6.61
N TYR A 112 -11.84 -5.10 -6.89
CA TYR A 112 -10.75 -4.12 -6.72
C TYR A 112 -10.08 -3.71 -8.05
N ALA A 113 -9.74 -4.68 -8.91
CA ALA A 113 -9.19 -4.46 -10.26
C ALA A 113 -7.84 -3.73 -10.30
N GLU A 114 -7.02 -3.89 -9.26
CA GLU A 114 -5.70 -3.26 -9.11
C GLU A 114 -4.57 -4.25 -9.42
N ASN A 115 -4.64 -5.47 -8.87
CA ASN A 115 -3.61 -6.50 -9.00
C ASN A 115 -4.03 -7.71 -9.84
N GLY A 116 -5.33 -7.90 -10.09
CA GLY A 116 -5.83 -8.98 -10.94
C GLY A 116 -6.87 -8.55 -11.98
N GLY A 117 -7.18 -9.48 -12.89
CA GLY A 117 -8.18 -9.30 -13.94
C GLY A 117 -7.85 -8.28 -15.05
N PRO A 118 -8.78 -8.04 -15.99
CA PRO A 118 -8.62 -7.10 -17.10
C PRO A 118 -8.35 -5.64 -16.69
N GLY A 119 -8.85 -5.21 -15.53
CA GLY A 119 -8.59 -3.88 -15.02
C GLY A 119 -7.12 -3.68 -14.64
N SER A 120 -6.54 -4.65 -13.92
CA SER A 120 -5.12 -4.66 -13.60
C SER A 120 -4.22 -4.71 -14.84
N PHE A 121 -4.62 -5.44 -15.89
CA PHE A 121 -3.91 -5.42 -17.17
C PHE A 121 -3.90 -4.02 -17.79
N SER A 122 -5.06 -3.37 -17.86
CA SER A 122 -5.18 -2.01 -18.41
C SER A 122 -4.34 -1.01 -17.62
N HIS A 123 -4.34 -1.14 -16.29
CA HIS A 123 -3.51 -0.36 -15.39
C HIS A 123 -2.01 -0.57 -15.60
N MET A 124 -1.57 -1.83 -15.76
CA MET A 124 -0.19 -2.19 -16.07
C MET A 124 0.24 -1.62 -17.42
N ALA A 125 -0.55 -1.82 -18.47
CA ALA A 125 -0.21 -1.37 -19.82
C ALA A 125 -0.01 0.14 -19.91
N ARG A 126 -0.76 0.92 -19.12
CA ARG A 126 -0.59 2.38 -19.05
C ARG A 126 0.67 2.81 -18.31
N ASN A 127 1.00 2.15 -17.20
CA ASN A 127 2.12 2.55 -16.36
C ASN A 127 3.47 1.98 -16.82
N LEU A 128 3.48 0.81 -17.47
CA LEU A 128 4.70 0.09 -17.82
C LEU A 128 5.72 0.93 -18.62
N PRO A 129 5.35 1.68 -19.68
CA PRO A 129 6.33 2.45 -20.45
C PRO A 129 7.11 3.43 -19.58
N LEU A 130 6.41 4.22 -18.75
CA LEU A 130 7.05 5.20 -17.87
C LEU A 130 7.88 4.55 -16.76
N ILE A 131 7.42 3.41 -16.22
CA ILE A 131 8.19 2.63 -15.24
C ILE A 131 9.54 2.16 -15.83
N ILE A 132 9.54 1.71 -17.08
CA ILE A 132 10.76 1.31 -17.78
C ILE A 132 11.63 2.54 -18.08
N ASP A 133 11.05 3.66 -18.53
CA ASP A 133 11.80 4.90 -18.79
C ASP A 133 12.51 5.42 -17.52
N ILE A 134 11.83 5.40 -16.37
CA ILE A 134 12.44 5.75 -15.08
C ILE A 134 13.61 4.82 -14.76
N ALA A 135 13.42 3.50 -14.93
CA ALA A 135 14.49 2.54 -14.66
C ALA A 135 15.70 2.71 -15.61
N ARG A 136 15.47 3.08 -16.88
CA ARG A 136 16.57 3.42 -17.81
C ARG A 136 17.30 4.70 -17.43
N ASP A 137 16.57 5.74 -17.02
CA ASP A 137 17.21 6.95 -16.51
C ASP A 137 18.08 6.66 -15.27
N MET A 138 17.65 5.73 -14.42
CA MET A 138 18.45 5.27 -13.28
C MET A 138 19.70 4.50 -13.73
N GLU A 139 19.64 3.65 -14.75
CA GLU A 139 20.84 2.96 -15.27
C GLU A 139 21.91 3.96 -15.73
N ASP A 140 21.49 5.08 -16.32
CA ASP A 140 22.38 6.13 -16.80
C ASP A 140 22.95 6.99 -15.66
N LEU A 141 22.13 7.35 -14.67
CA LEU A 141 22.42 8.43 -13.72
C LEU A 141 22.74 7.96 -12.31
N CYS A 142 22.24 6.80 -11.90
CA CYS A 142 22.43 6.22 -10.57
C CYS A 142 22.29 4.68 -10.59
N PRO A 143 23.16 3.97 -11.35
CA PRO A 143 23.01 2.52 -11.57
C PRO A 143 23.07 1.68 -10.29
N ASP A 144 23.72 2.20 -9.25
CA ASP A 144 23.84 1.55 -7.95
C ASP A 144 22.65 1.86 -7.00
N ALA A 145 21.68 2.66 -7.41
CA ALA A 145 20.51 2.97 -6.59
C ALA A 145 19.57 1.76 -6.45
N TYR A 146 18.84 1.69 -5.33
CA TYR A 146 17.68 0.81 -5.21
C TYR A 146 16.43 1.49 -5.76
N TYR A 147 15.77 0.85 -6.72
CA TYR A 147 14.41 1.18 -7.14
C TYR A 147 13.42 0.56 -6.15
N LEU A 148 12.70 1.40 -5.41
CA LEU A 148 11.66 0.99 -4.48
C LEU A 148 10.28 1.24 -5.12
N ASN A 149 9.69 0.19 -5.67
CA ASN A 149 8.42 0.28 -6.37
C ASN A 149 7.23 0.21 -5.40
N LEU A 150 6.31 1.15 -5.51
CA LEU A 150 5.00 1.15 -4.83
C LEU A 150 3.84 1.17 -5.81
N VAL A 151 4.12 1.14 -7.12
CA VAL A 151 3.12 1.22 -8.18
C VAL A 151 2.54 -0.17 -8.43
N ASN A 152 1.21 -0.25 -8.41
CA ASN A 152 0.48 -1.46 -8.76
C ASN A 152 0.29 -1.61 -10.28
N PRO A 153 0.03 -2.83 -10.81
CA PRO A 153 0.14 -4.11 -10.12
C PRO A 153 1.60 -4.44 -9.79
N LEU A 154 1.89 -4.54 -8.49
CA LEU A 154 3.25 -4.48 -7.99
C LEU A 154 4.12 -5.59 -8.56
N ILE A 155 3.58 -6.82 -8.62
CA ILE A 155 4.30 -7.99 -9.14
C ILE A 155 4.72 -7.77 -10.58
N ARG A 156 3.80 -7.32 -11.45
CA ARG A 156 4.06 -7.22 -12.90
C ARG A 156 5.07 -6.12 -13.20
N LEU A 157 4.91 -4.96 -12.57
CA LEU A 157 5.80 -3.81 -12.79
C LEU A 157 7.19 -4.06 -12.20
N THR A 158 7.26 -4.58 -10.97
CA THR A 158 8.54 -4.94 -10.34
C THR A 158 9.27 -6.03 -11.13
N THR A 159 8.53 -7.05 -11.61
CA THR A 159 9.10 -8.10 -12.47
C THR A 159 9.61 -7.53 -13.79
N ALA A 160 8.91 -6.55 -14.38
CA ALA A 160 9.35 -5.93 -15.63
C ALA A 160 10.67 -5.16 -15.44
N VAL A 161 10.79 -4.34 -14.39
CA VAL A 161 12.07 -3.68 -14.07
C VAL A 161 13.17 -4.71 -13.86
N HIS A 162 12.94 -5.72 -13.02
CA HIS A 162 13.92 -6.77 -12.73
C HIS A 162 14.40 -7.54 -13.97
N LYS A 163 13.50 -7.83 -14.91
CA LYS A 163 13.83 -8.63 -16.11
C LYS A 163 14.45 -7.83 -17.24
N TYR A 164 14.10 -6.56 -17.37
CA TYR A 164 14.42 -5.78 -18.57
C TYR A 164 15.42 -4.65 -18.31
N THR A 165 15.85 -4.43 -17.06
CA THR A 165 16.93 -3.49 -16.71
C THR A 165 17.93 -4.14 -15.74
N ASN A 166 19.04 -3.47 -15.49
CA ASN A 166 20.07 -3.89 -14.54
C ASN A 166 19.87 -3.27 -13.14
N ILE A 167 18.78 -2.53 -12.92
CA ILE A 167 18.53 -1.83 -11.66
C ILE A 167 18.11 -2.81 -10.57
N LYS A 168 18.68 -2.62 -9.38
CA LYS A 168 18.25 -3.30 -8.15
C LYS A 168 16.85 -2.83 -7.80
N VAL A 169 15.87 -3.73 -7.87
CA VAL A 169 14.47 -3.37 -7.65
C VAL A 169 13.85 -4.19 -6.52
N VAL A 170 13.07 -3.51 -5.67
CA VAL A 170 12.26 -4.09 -4.60
C VAL A 170 10.86 -3.52 -4.70
N GLY A 171 9.84 -4.40 -4.71
CA GLY A 171 8.45 -4.00 -4.60
C GLY A 171 8.01 -3.96 -3.14
N LEU A 172 7.34 -2.89 -2.72
CA LEU A 172 6.87 -2.68 -1.36
C LEU A 172 5.34 -2.63 -1.30
N CYS A 173 4.75 -3.33 -0.33
CA CYS A 173 3.33 -3.30 -0.05
C CYS A 173 3.07 -3.49 1.45
N HIS A 174 1.94 -2.97 1.92
CA HIS A 174 1.55 -2.95 3.33
C HIS A 174 0.52 -4.03 3.69
N GLN A 175 0.12 -4.89 2.73
CA GLN A 175 -0.97 -5.86 2.92
C GLN A 175 -0.69 -6.95 3.98
N LEU A 176 0.54 -7.19 4.42
CA LEU A 176 0.79 -8.09 5.56
C LEU A 176 0.03 -7.63 6.83
N LEU A 177 -0.16 -6.32 6.98
CA LEU A 177 -0.91 -5.74 8.09
C LEU A 177 -2.38 -6.22 8.12
N TRP A 178 -2.96 -6.58 6.97
CA TRP A 178 -4.32 -7.13 6.90
C TRP A 178 -4.38 -8.52 7.51
N GLY A 179 -3.42 -9.37 7.19
CA GLY A 179 -3.29 -10.70 7.79
C GLY A 179 -3.08 -10.63 9.30
N ILE A 180 -2.26 -9.68 9.76
CA ILE A 180 -2.05 -9.45 11.20
C ILE A 180 -3.34 -8.98 11.87
N ALA A 181 -4.08 -8.05 11.25
CA ALA A 181 -5.37 -7.60 11.77
C ALA A 181 -6.39 -8.75 11.84
N MET A 182 -6.50 -9.57 10.79
CA MET A 182 -7.39 -10.74 10.80
C MET A 182 -7.05 -11.70 11.94
N ALA A 183 -5.78 -12.07 12.10
CA ALA A 183 -5.36 -12.93 13.21
C ALA A 183 -5.60 -12.27 14.58
N GLY A 184 -5.29 -10.99 14.72
CA GLY A 184 -5.53 -10.23 15.96
C GLY A 184 -7.01 -10.17 16.32
N THR A 185 -7.89 -10.05 15.34
CA THR A 185 -9.35 -10.10 15.53
C THR A 185 -9.83 -11.46 16.00
N ILE A 186 -9.31 -12.55 15.44
CA ILE A 186 -9.70 -13.92 15.79
C ILE A 186 -9.18 -14.30 17.19
N LEU A 187 -7.99 -13.80 17.55
CA LEU A 187 -7.31 -14.05 18.83
C LEU A 187 -7.53 -12.91 19.84
N ALA A 188 -8.51 -12.03 19.62
CA ALA A 188 -8.68 -10.80 20.38
C ALA A 188 -8.83 -11.03 21.90
N ASP A 189 -9.45 -12.14 22.29
CA ASP A 189 -9.66 -12.54 23.69
C ASP A 189 -8.36 -12.80 24.46
N ARG A 190 -7.25 -13.11 23.78
CA ARG A 190 -5.94 -13.28 24.44
C ARG A 190 -5.38 -12.00 25.05
N TRP A 191 -5.65 -10.86 24.39
CA TRP A 191 -5.05 -9.58 24.74
C TRP A 191 -6.08 -8.48 24.99
N ASP A 192 -7.35 -8.87 25.13
CA ASP A 192 -8.48 -7.95 25.33
C ASP A 192 -8.55 -6.85 24.26
N ILE A 193 -8.31 -7.24 23.00
CA ILE A 193 -8.35 -6.31 21.87
C ILE A 193 -9.82 -5.94 21.60
N GLU A 194 -10.15 -4.66 21.72
CA GLU A 194 -11.48 -4.17 21.37
C GLU A 194 -11.71 -4.27 19.85
N ILE A 195 -12.71 -5.06 19.46
CA ILE A 195 -13.10 -5.25 18.05
C ILE A 195 -14.40 -4.49 17.77
N PRO A 196 -14.41 -3.53 16.82
CA PRO A 196 -15.62 -2.82 16.42
C PRO A 196 -16.74 -3.77 15.98
N GLU A 197 -18.00 -3.37 16.20
CA GLU A 197 -19.14 -4.12 15.71
C GLU A 197 -19.07 -4.27 14.17
N HIS A 198 -19.34 -5.47 13.68
CA HIS A 198 -19.25 -5.82 12.26
C HIS A 198 -17.87 -5.64 11.59
N PHE A 199 -16.78 -5.55 12.36
CA PHE A 199 -15.41 -5.35 11.87
C PHE A 199 -14.98 -6.26 10.70
N HIS A 200 -14.57 -5.68 9.57
CA HIS A 200 -13.97 -6.42 8.46
C HIS A 200 -12.65 -5.76 8.03
N VAL A 201 -11.86 -6.44 7.20
CA VAL A 201 -10.60 -5.89 6.69
C VAL A 201 -10.70 -5.44 5.23
N HIS A 202 -11.90 -5.31 4.65
CA HIS A 202 -12.05 -4.73 3.31
C HIS A 202 -11.31 -3.38 3.16
N THR A 203 -10.67 -3.20 2.00
CA THR A 203 -9.83 -2.02 1.69
C THR A 203 -10.65 -0.93 1.01
N ASP A 204 -11.61 -0.40 1.75
CA ASP A 204 -12.35 0.80 1.41
C ASP A 204 -11.98 1.95 2.35
N ALA A 205 -12.16 3.19 1.87
CA ALA A 205 -11.69 4.38 2.58
C ALA A 205 -12.38 4.58 3.95
N GLN A 206 -13.65 4.16 4.08
CA GLN A 206 -14.46 4.39 5.28
C GLN A 206 -14.08 3.40 6.38
N ASN A 207 -13.69 2.18 6.03
CA ASN A 207 -13.29 1.15 6.98
C ASN A 207 -11.93 1.42 7.66
N MET A 208 -11.09 2.32 7.12
CA MET A 208 -9.75 2.55 7.67
C MET A 208 -9.74 3.01 9.14
N ALA A 209 -10.76 3.76 9.57
CA ALA A 209 -10.89 4.21 10.96
C ALA A 209 -11.12 3.04 11.94
N ASN A 210 -11.76 1.96 11.49
CA ASN A 210 -11.99 0.75 12.28
C ASN A 210 -10.79 -0.20 12.19
N PHE A 211 -10.24 -0.36 10.98
CA PHE A 211 -9.12 -1.25 10.68
C PHE A 211 -7.82 -0.88 11.42
N ILE A 212 -7.41 0.39 11.36
CA ILE A 212 -6.09 0.83 11.82
C ILE A 212 -5.87 0.55 13.32
N PRO A 213 -6.80 0.87 14.24
CA PRO A 213 -6.63 0.59 15.67
C PRO A 213 -6.40 -0.91 15.97
N VAL A 214 -7.24 -1.78 15.39
CA VAL A 214 -7.12 -3.24 15.58
C VAL A 214 -5.78 -3.75 15.04
N ALA A 215 -5.40 -3.31 13.83
CA ALA A 215 -4.14 -3.71 13.22
C ALA A 215 -2.92 -3.25 14.04
N ARG A 216 -2.96 -2.02 14.58
CA ARG A 216 -1.91 -1.43 15.43
C ARG A 216 -1.77 -2.15 16.77
N GLU A 217 -2.86 -2.62 17.35
CA GLU A 217 -2.81 -3.40 18.58
C GLU A 217 -2.27 -4.82 18.29
N ALA A 218 -2.79 -5.48 17.26
CA ALA A 218 -2.39 -6.82 16.87
C ALA A 218 -0.88 -6.95 16.57
N VAL A 219 -0.27 -5.94 15.90
CA VAL A 219 1.18 -5.96 15.64
C VAL A 219 2.03 -5.94 16.91
N LYS A 220 1.52 -5.54 18.08
CA LYS A 220 2.29 -5.57 19.33
C LYS A 220 2.48 -7.00 19.84
N HIS A 221 1.53 -7.88 19.54
CA HIS A 221 1.45 -9.23 20.09
C HIS A 221 1.88 -10.32 19.11
N LEU A 222 1.71 -10.09 17.80
CA LEU A 222 1.90 -11.12 16.78
C LEU A 222 3.21 -10.97 16.01
N ASP A 223 4.01 -12.04 15.98
CA ASP A 223 5.10 -12.24 15.02
C ASP A 223 4.59 -13.14 13.89
N VAL A 224 4.55 -12.60 12.66
CA VAL A 224 3.90 -13.24 11.52
C VAL A 224 4.89 -13.33 10.37
N LYS A 225 5.09 -14.53 9.85
CA LYS A 225 5.84 -14.75 8.62
C LYS A 225 4.91 -15.22 7.51
N ALA A 226 5.11 -14.64 6.34
CA ALA A 226 4.31 -14.96 5.16
C ALA A 226 5.16 -15.09 3.90
N ALA A 227 4.64 -15.85 2.94
CA ALA A 227 5.26 -16.06 1.64
C ALA A 227 4.20 -16.15 0.53
N GLY A 228 4.57 -15.75 -0.69
CA GLY A 228 3.69 -15.76 -1.86
C GLY A 228 3.99 -14.58 -2.77
N ILE A 229 2.97 -14.07 -3.45
CA ILE A 229 3.07 -12.88 -4.30
C ILE A 229 2.25 -11.73 -3.70
N ASN A 230 2.50 -10.49 -4.14
CA ASN A 230 1.74 -9.32 -3.67
C ASN A 230 0.22 -9.56 -3.74
N HIS A 231 -0.50 -9.30 -2.64
CA HIS A 231 -1.95 -9.48 -2.50
C HIS A 231 -2.44 -10.95 -2.60
N PHE A 232 -1.52 -11.92 -2.73
CA PHE A 232 -1.84 -13.34 -2.80
C PHE A 232 -0.72 -14.16 -2.14
N SER A 233 -0.58 -13.97 -0.84
CA SER A 233 0.39 -14.63 0.04
C SER A 233 -0.27 -15.27 1.25
N TRP A 234 0.48 -16.17 1.89
CA TRP A 234 0.01 -17.05 2.94
C TRP A 234 0.89 -16.90 4.18
N VAL A 235 0.25 -16.82 5.33
CA VAL A 235 0.92 -16.90 6.63
C VAL A 235 1.31 -18.35 6.87
N TYR A 236 2.58 -18.61 7.12
CA TYR A 236 3.10 -19.96 7.38
C TYR A 236 3.68 -20.14 8.79
N ASP A 237 3.86 -19.05 9.53
CA ASP A 237 4.31 -19.05 10.94
C ASP A 237 3.62 -17.87 11.63
N ILE A 238 2.94 -18.11 12.74
CA ILE A 238 2.36 -17.08 13.60
C ILE A 238 2.68 -17.41 15.05
N ARG A 239 3.33 -16.47 15.73
CA ARG A 239 3.80 -16.65 17.09
C ARG A 239 3.40 -15.49 17.98
N ASP A 240 3.22 -15.80 19.26
CA ASP A 240 3.18 -14.78 20.30
C ASP A 240 4.58 -14.16 20.43
N LYS A 241 4.68 -12.84 20.31
CA LYS A 241 5.95 -12.11 20.37
C LYS A 241 6.67 -12.21 21.71
N GLN A 242 5.92 -12.34 22.80
CA GLN A 242 6.48 -12.36 24.14
C GLN A 242 6.94 -13.78 24.52
N THR A 243 6.14 -14.79 24.18
CA THR A 243 6.38 -16.16 24.64
C THR A 243 7.03 -17.05 23.58
N GLY A 244 6.92 -16.71 22.29
CA GLY A 244 7.34 -17.55 21.16
C GLY A 244 6.41 -18.74 20.87
N GLU A 245 5.27 -18.81 21.59
CA GLU A 245 4.23 -19.83 21.42
C GLU A 245 3.72 -19.86 19.97
N ASP A 246 3.54 -21.06 19.42
CA ASP A 246 2.91 -21.25 18.12
C ASP A 246 1.39 -21.07 18.25
N LEU A 247 0.88 -20.00 17.64
CA LEU A 247 -0.54 -19.63 17.71
C LEU A 247 -1.37 -20.21 16.57
N TYR A 248 -0.73 -20.87 15.59
CA TYR A 248 -1.41 -21.35 14.40
C TYR A 248 -2.52 -22.36 14.69
N PRO A 249 -2.33 -23.35 15.60
CA PRO A 249 -3.39 -24.31 15.94
C PRO A 249 -4.63 -23.62 16.53
N GLU A 250 -4.43 -22.68 17.46
CA GLU A 250 -5.50 -21.93 18.10
C GLU A 250 -6.23 -21.03 17.09
N LEU A 251 -5.47 -20.28 16.28
CA LEU A 251 -6.02 -19.43 15.21
C LEU A 251 -6.91 -20.25 14.27
N ARG A 252 -6.44 -21.43 13.85
CA ARG A 252 -7.18 -22.32 12.95
C ARG A 252 -8.49 -22.78 13.56
N ASP A 253 -8.44 -23.31 14.77
CA ASP A 253 -9.62 -23.81 15.46
C ASP A 253 -10.64 -22.69 15.71
N LYS A 254 -10.19 -21.54 16.24
CA LYS A 254 -11.04 -20.38 16.48
C LYS A 254 -11.70 -19.89 15.20
N TRP A 255 -10.94 -19.63 14.14
CA TRP A 255 -11.53 -19.08 12.91
C TRP A 255 -12.51 -20.07 12.27
N LEU A 256 -12.16 -21.35 12.16
CA LEU A 256 -12.97 -22.33 11.44
C LEU A 256 -14.18 -22.84 12.24
N ASN A 257 -14.13 -22.86 13.57
CA ASN A 257 -15.16 -23.52 14.39
C ASN A 257 -15.92 -22.56 15.33
N HIS A 258 -15.29 -21.49 15.82
CA HIS A 258 -15.81 -20.70 16.94
C HIS A 258 -16.08 -19.23 16.61
N TYR A 259 -15.44 -18.70 15.58
CA TYR A 259 -15.60 -17.30 15.17
C TYR A 259 -16.75 -17.12 14.18
N ARG A 260 -17.26 -15.88 14.11
CA ARG A 260 -18.39 -15.51 13.25
C ARG A 260 -18.12 -15.83 11.78
N LYS A 261 -19.13 -16.36 11.08
CA LYS A 261 -19.01 -16.89 9.71
C LYS A 261 -18.97 -15.80 8.63
N ASP A 262 -19.43 -14.60 8.98
CA ASP A 262 -19.45 -13.42 8.11
C ASP A 262 -18.12 -12.64 8.12
N PHE A 263 -17.15 -13.04 8.95
CA PHE A 263 -15.82 -12.42 8.96
C PHE A 263 -14.92 -13.02 7.87
N GLU A 264 -14.67 -12.22 6.83
CA GLU A 264 -13.82 -12.56 5.66
C GLU A 264 -14.13 -13.97 5.12
N PRO A 265 -15.40 -14.23 4.71
CA PRO A 265 -15.88 -15.55 4.34
C PRO A 265 -15.10 -16.20 3.18
N LEU A 266 -14.57 -15.43 2.23
CA LEU A 266 -13.75 -15.98 1.15
C LEU A 266 -12.41 -16.44 1.70
N SER A 267 -11.73 -15.60 2.47
CA SER A 267 -10.44 -15.89 3.10
C SER A 267 -10.54 -17.08 4.05
N ARG A 268 -11.65 -17.20 4.80
CA ARG A 268 -11.96 -18.34 5.66
C ARG A 268 -12.10 -19.65 4.88
N GLU A 269 -12.87 -19.65 3.78
CA GLU A 269 -13.04 -20.84 2.94
C GLU A 269 -11.72 -21.26 2.28
N ILE A 270 -10.94 -20.28 1.85
CA ILE A 270 -9.60 -20.50 1.31
C ILE A 270 -8.65 -21.07 2.38
N PHE A 271 -8.74 -20.60 3.63
CA PHE A 271 -7.99 -21.16 4.75
C PHE A 271 -8.38 -22.61 5.09
N GLU A 272 -9.67 -22.93 5.00
CA GLU A 272 -10.17 -24.29 5.18
C GLU A 272 -9.57 -25.24 4.12
N ILE A 273 -9.60 -24.83 2.85
CA ILE A 273 -9.13 -25.61 1.70
C ILE A 273 -7.62 -25.84 1.72
N TYR A 274 -6.84 -24.76 1.86
CA TYR A 274 -5.38 -24.82 1.68
C TYR A 274 -4.62 -25.09 2.97
N GLY A 275 -5.27 -25.01 4.13
CA GLY A 275 -4.63 -25.23 5.42
C GLY A 275 -3.79 -24.05 5.93
N LEU A 276 -3.62 -22.99 5.12
CA LEU A 276 -2.88 -21.79 5.48
C LEU A 276 -3.77 -20.54 5.42
N MET A 277 -3.64 -19.66 6.41
CA MET A 277 -4.32 -18.38 6.43
C MET A 277 -3.71 -17.46 5.36
N PRO A 278 -4.54 -16.80 4.54
CA PRO A 278 -4.03 -15.78 3.63
C PRO A 278 -3.70 -14.47 4.35
N THR A 279 -2.78 -13.70 3.78
CA THR A 279 -2.41 -12.38 4.31
C THR A 279 -3.33 -11.26 3.87
N ALA A 280 -4.01 -11.44 2.74
CA ALA A 280 -4.91 -10.44 2.18
C ALA A 280 -6.36 -10.85 2.49
N GLY A 281 -7.21 -9.87 2.81
CA GLY A 281 -8.64 -10.10 2.96
C GLY A 281 -9.36 -10.33 1.62
N ASP A 282 -10.66 -10.55 1.71
CA ASP A 282 -11.54 -10.99 0.62
C ASP A 282 -11.44 -10.08 -0.61
N SER A 283 -11.42 -8.76 -0.39
CA SER A 283 -11.40 -7.74 -1.45
C SER A 283 -10.16 -7.79 -2.35
N HIS A 284 -9.01 -8.23 -1.84
CA HIS A 284 -7.75 -8.35 -2.60
C HIS A 284 -7.53 -9.77 -3.11
N MET A 285 -7.84 -10.76 -2.28
CA MET A 285 -7.71 -12.16 -2.66
C MET A 285 -8.54 -12.50 -3.91
N CYS A 286 -9.76 -11.97 -3.98
CA CYS A 286 -10.69 -12.26 -5.06
C CYS A 286 -10.14 -11.89 -6.45
N GLU A 287 -9.17 -10.96 -6.54
CA GLU A 287 -8.57 -10.54 -7.80
C GLU A 287 -7.82 -11.69 -8.53
N TYR A 288 -7.43 -12.72 -7.78
CA TYR A 288 -6.69 -13.89 -8.27
C TYR A 288 -7.58 -15.11 -8.54
N LEU A 289 -8.88 -15.00 -8.26
CA LEU A 289 -9.84 -16.10 -8.36
C LEU A 289 -10.90 -15.74 -9.40
N PRO A 290 -10.73 -16.09 -10.69
CA PRO A 290 -11.63 -15.66 -11.76
C PRO A 290 -13.13 -15.95 -11.49
N LEU A 291 -13.40 -17.06 -10.79
CA LEU A 291 -14.75 -17.53 -10.46
C LEU A 291 -15.54 -16.51 -9.63
N VAL A 292 -14.91 -15.71 -8.78
CA VAL A 292 -15.62 -14.75 -7.90
C VAL A 292 -16.21 -13.56 -8.65
N THR A 293 -15.88 -13.42 -9.94
CA THR A 293 -16.38 -12.35 -10.82
C THR A 293 -17.53 -12.81 -11.74
N ASP A 294 -17.95 -14.08 -11.64
CA ASP A 294 -18.94 -14.71 -12.51
C ASP A 294 -20.36 -14.13 -12.31
N PRO A 295 -20.98 -13.57 -13.38
CA PRO A 295 -22.31 -12.98 -13.29
C PRO A 295 -23.47 -13.96 -13.18
N ILE A 296 -23.25 -15.23 -13.49
CA ILE A 296 -24.27 -16.28 -13.40
C ILE A 296 -24.44 -16.71 -11.95
N THR A 297 -23.33 -17.07 -11.29
CA THR A 297 -23.34 -17.60 -9.92
C THR A 297 -23.27 -16.53 -8.85
N LYS A 298 -22.90 -15.30 -9.21
CA LYS A 298 -22.83 -14.11 -8.34
C LYS A 298 -22.13 -14.33 -6.99
N PRO A 299 -20.91 -14.88 -6.93
CA PRO A 299 -20.28 -15.23 -5.65
C PRO A 299 -20.06 -14.05 -4.70
N TRP A 300 -20.07 -12.82 -5.22
CA TRP A 300 -19.99 -11.61 -4.40
C TRP A 300 -21.14 -11.44 -3.40
N GLU A 301 -22.31 -12.07 -3.63
CA GLU A 301 -23.41 -12.05 -2.66
C GLU A 301 -23.11 -12.96 -1.46
N LYS A 302 -22.43 -14.10 -1.70
CA LYS A 302 -21.97 -15.03 -0.65
C LYS A 302 -20.82 -14.44 0.15
N TYR A 303 -19.88 -13.78 -0.52
CA TYR A 303 -18.60 -13.34 0.06
C TYR A 303 -18.55 -11.84 0.39
N ASP A 304 -19.68 -11.12 0.38
CA ASP A 304 -19.75 -9.66 0.59
C ASP A 304 -18.72 -8.85 -0.25
N LEU A 305 -18.45 -9.28 -1.49
CA LEU A 305 -17.44 -8.63 -2.32
C LEU A 305 -17.97 -7.32 -2.90
N LYS A 306 -17.72 -6.24 -2.18
CA LYS A 306 -18.12 -4.88 -2.54
C LYS A 306 -17.25 -4.30 -3.65
N LEU A 307 -17.82 -3.34 -4.35
CA LEU A 307 -17.12 -2.57 -5.37
C LEU A 307 -16.53 -1.33 -4.75
N GLN A 308 -15.45 -0.83 -5.36
CA GLN A 308 -14.86 0.44 -4.99
C GLN A 308 -15.88 1.58 -5.02
N SER A 309 -15.84 2.43 -3.98
CA SER A 309 -16.57 3.69 -3.94
C SER A 309 -15.72 4.79 -4.55
N TRP A 310 -16.04 5.20 -5.78
CA TRP A 310 -15.31 6.25 -6.48
C TRP A 310 -15.47 7.61 -5.79
N GLU A 311 -16.67 7.91 -5.28
CA GLU A 311 -16.91 9.11 -4.50
C GLU A 311 -16.11 9.11 -3.20
N GLY A 312 -16.08 7.98 -2.47
CA GLY A 312 -15.29 7.84 -1.25
C GLY A 312 -13.78 7.98 -1.51
N ASN A 313 -13.28 7.42 -2.60
CA ASN A 313 -11.87 7.54 -2.99
C ASN A 313 -11.50 8.99 -3.35
N ARG A 314 -12.35 9.69 -4.12
CA ARG A 314 -12.16 11.11 -4.45
C ARG A 314 -12.23 11.98 -3.19
N ALA A 315 -13.20 11.74 -2.30
CA ALA A 315 -13.34 12.47 -1.05
C ALA A 315 -12.11 12.29 -0.13
N ARG A 316 -11.59 11.06 -0.02
CA ARG A 316 -10.36 10.77 0.74
C ARG A 316 -9.15 11.54 0.19
N ARG A 317 -8.98 11.58 -1.14
CA ARG A 317 -7.89 12.33 -1.79
C ARG A 317 -8.02 13.83 -1.52
N ALA A 318 -9.20 14.39 -1.77
CA ALA A 318 -9.48 15.81 -1.53
C ALA A 318 -9.24 16.20 -0.06
N TYR A 319 -9.63 15.34 0.89
CA TYR A 319 -9.35 15.55 2.31
C TYR A 319 -7.84 15.59 2.58
N ARG A 320 -7.05 14.65 2.04
CA ARG A 320 -5.58 14.62 2.23
C ARG A 320 -4.89 15.82 1.60
N GLU A 321 -5.33 16.26 0.42
CA GLU A 321 -4.81 17.46 -0.23
C GLU A 321 -5.15 18.72 0.58
N LYS A 322 -6.37 18.81 1.11
CA LYS A 322 -6.78 19.89 2.01
C LYS A 322 -5.94 19.90 3.28
N LEU A 323 -5.76 18.75 3.93
CA LEU A 323 -4.93 18.61 5.14
C LEU A 323 -3.49 19.09 4.89
N ALA A 324 -2.88 18.71 3.76
CA ALA A 324 -1.55 19.19 3.38
C ALA A 324 -1.50 20.73 3.29
N ARG A 325 -2.49 21.35 2.64
CA ARG A 325 -2.57 22.81 2.50
C ARG A 325 -2.88 23.51 3.83
N ASP A 326 -3.71 22.91 4.66
CA ASP A 326 -4.04 23.43 6.00
C ASP A 326 -2.79 23.44 6.90
N ILE A 327 -1.98 22.37 6.86
CA ILE A 327 -0.71 22.32 7.59
C ILE A 327 0.28 23.33 7.04
N VAL A 328 0.44 23.43 5.71
CA VAL A 328 1.31 24.43 5.08
C VAL A 328 0.91 25.87 5.46
N SER A 329 -0.39 26.17 5.53
CA SER A 329 -0.88 27.49 5.93
C SER A 329 -0.82 27.74 7.45
N GLY A 330 -0.58 26.71 8.26
CA GLY A 330 -0.57 26.81 9.72
C GLY A 330 -1.95 26.73 10.38
N ALA A 331 -2.99 26.35 9.62
CA ALA A 331 -4.33 26.11 10.15
C ALA A 331 -4.43 24.81 10.95
N VAL A 332 -3.54 23.84 10.67
CA VAL A 332 -3.43 22.55 11.37
C VAL A 332 -1.96 22.34 11.76
N ASP A 333 -1.72 21.76 12.93
CA ASP A 333 -0.36 21.45 13.38
C ASP A 333 0.22 20.28 12.57
N VAL A 334 1.54 20.29 12.34
CA VAL A 334 2.20 19.21 11.60
C VAL A 334 2.17 17.89 12.38
N ASP A 335 2.06 17.96 13.71
CA ASP A 335 1.95 16.79 14.59
C ASP A 335 0.58 16.08 14.50
N GLU A 336 -0.39 16.64 13.76
CA GLU A 336 -1.66 15.98 13.46
C GLU A 336 -1.58 14.97 12.28
N LEU A 337 -0.38 14.72 11.73
CA LEU A 337 -0.12 13.75 10.64
C LEU A 337 0.33 12.36 11.09
#